data_AF-A0A4R4IB80-F1
#
_entry.id   AF-A0A4R4IB80-F1
#
_cell.length_a   1.000
_cell.length_b   1.000
_cell.length_c   1.000
_cell.angle_alpha   90.00
_cell.angle_beta   90.00
_cell.angle_gamma   90.00
#
_symmetry.space_group_name_H-M   'P 1'
#
loop_
_entity.id
_entity.type
_entity.pdbx_description
1 polymer ?
#
loop_
_entity_poly.entity_id
_entity_poly.type
_entity_poly.pdbx_seq_one_letter_code
_entity_poly.pdbx_strand_id
1 'polypeptide(L)'
;MTLTPAAKKIRAKRARRPVYSVLLRAVILETGEERAGWFAAHPMDQRLCKDRGYRVGNEYRLDIKEGRAGWQHRLIHKIGGLMVDNVEGWEQLDCHSAVKQLQLESGVCCEMVEMDATPVIAAVLDACEQLLGAGAKKVLSAVLPVIKTIPVKRAESLAFDEMEQDRFQLLFDGITEHIGKRYSHVMLDAVRAEFWKMAGTNRRAVA
;
A
#
# COMPACT_ATOMS: atom_id res chain seq x y z
N MET A 1 -26.13 17.70 -8.48
CA MET A 1 -25.34 16.90 -9.43
C MET A 1 -25.14 15.49 -8.88
N THR A 2 -25.55 14.48 -9.62
CA THR A 2 -25.47 13.07 -9.21
C THR A 2 -24.03 12.57 -9.35
N LEU A 3 -23.43 12.06 -8.27
CA LEU A 3 -22.06 11.55 -8.28
C LEU A 3 -21.93 10.34 -9.22
N THR A 4 -20.90 10.33 -10.06
CA THR A 4 -20.57 9.18 -10.92
C THR A 4 -20.21 7.95 -10.07
N PRO A 5 -20.34 6.72 -10.62
CA PRO A 5 -19.94 5.50 -9.90
C PRO A 5 -18.48 5.53 -9.41
N ALA A 6 -17.57 6.08 -10.22
CA ALA A 6 -16.17 6.29 -9.84
C ALA A 6 -16.02 7.28 -8.67
N ALA A 7 -16.74 8.40 -8.71
CA ALA A 7 -16.72 9.39 -7.63
C ALA A 7 -17.30 8.83 -6.32
N LYS A 8 -18.34 7.99 -6.39
CA LYS A 8 -18.88 7.26 -5.22
C LYS A 8 -17.84 6.31 -4.62
N LYS A 9 -17.11 5.54 -5.45
CA LYS A 9 -16.04 4.63 -4.99
C LYS A 9 -14.89 5.39 -4.33
N ILE A 10 -14.46 6.51 -4.91
CA ILE A 10 -13.41 7.37 -4.32
C ILE A 10 -13.86 7.96 -2.98
N ARG A 11 -15.11 8.45 -2.89
CA ARG A 11 -15.68 8.97 -1.65
C ARG A 11 -15.76 7.90 -0.57
N ALA A 12 -16.20 6.70 -0.90
CA ALA A 12 -16.23 5.56 0.02
C ALA A 12 -14.82 5.18 0.50
N LYS A 13 -13.82 5.17 -0.39
CA LYS A 13 -12.42 4.90 -0.02
C LYS A 13 -11.86 5.98 0.93
N ARG A 14 -12.17 7.26 0.70
CA ARG A 14 -11.76 8.35 1.59
C ARG A 14 -12.44 8.28 2.95
N ALA A 15 -13.74 7.96 2.99
CA ALA A 15 -14.49 7.80 4.24
C ALA A 15 -13.93 6.69 5.14
N ARG A 16 -13.29 5.66 4.57
CA ARG A 16 -12.66 4.56 5.33
C ARG A 16 -11.30 4.90 5.95
N ARG A 17 -10.61 5.97 5.53
CA ARG A 17 -9.29 6.32 6.07
C ARG A 17 -9.40 6.74 7.53
N PRO A 18 -8.52 6.31 8.44
CA PRO A 18 -8.55 6.74 9.83
C PRO A 18 -8.42 8.26 9.93
N VAL A 19 -9.02 8.82 10.99
CA VAL A 19 -8.84 10.22 11.37
C VAL A 19 -7.88 10.22 12.54
N TYR A 20 -6.67 10.72 12.32
CA TYR A 20 -5.70 10.86 13.41
C TYR A 20 -6.13 12.01 14.30
N SER A 21 -6.06 11.80 15.62
CA SER A 21 -6.44 12.81 16.59
C SER A 21 -5.40 12.95 17.70
N VAL A 22 -5.33 14.15 18.26
CA VAL A 22 -4.46 14.51 19.38
C VAL A 22 -5.34 14.91 20.56
N LEU A 23 -5.00 14.42 21.76
CA LEU A 23 -5.64 14.86 22.99
C LEU A 23 -4.99 16.15 23.46
N LEU A 24 -5.73 17.25 23.46
CA LEU A 24 -5.24 18.56 23.91
C LEU A 24 -6.19 19.16 24.93
N ARG A 25 -5.67 20.09 25.73
CA ARG A 25 -6.47 20.97 26.59
C ARG A 25 -7.00 22.13 25.75
N ALA A 26 -8.28 22.44 25.90
CA ALA A 26 -8.95 23.54 25.19
C ALA A 26 -10.00 24.20 26.09
N VAL A 27 -10.27 25.47 25.81
CA VAL A 27 -11.33 26.23 26.48
C VAL A 27 -12.61 26.15 25.65
N ILE A 28 -13.72 25.76 26.27
CA ILE A 28 -15.04 25.76 25.66
C ILE A 28 -15.56 27.20 25.60
N LEU A 29 -15.69 27.74 24.39
CA LEU A 29 -16.01 29.17 24.18
C LEU A 29 -17.33 29.61 24.82
N GLU A 30 -18.33 28.73 24.88
CA GLU A 30 -19.65 29.05 25.43
C GLU A 30 -19.67 29.16 26.96
N THR A 31 -18.84 28.36 27.65
CA THR A 31 -18.85 28.27 29.13
C THR A 31 -17.61 28.85 29.79
N GLY A 32 -16.54 29.08 29.03
CA GLY A 32 -15.22 29.46 29.55
C GLY A 32 -14.50 28.34 30.29
N GLU A 33 -15.06 27.13 30.31
CA GLU A 33 -14.50 25.99 31.04
C GLU A 33 -13.35 25.35 30.25
N GLU A 34 -12.28 24.99 30.95
CA GLU A 34 -11.19 24.24 30.37
C GLU A 34 -11.44 22.73 30.41
N ARG A 35 -11.34 22.06 29.26
CA ARG A 35 -11.54 20.61 29.13
C ARG A 35 -10.49 20.00 28.20
N ALA A 36 -10.20 18.71 28.40
CA ALA A 36 -9.44 17.93 27.43
C ALA A 36 -10.36 17.40 26.32
N GLY A 37 -9.89 17.41 25.08
CA GLY A 37 -10.65 16.93 23.93
C GLY A 37 -9.76 16.36 22.83
N TRP A 38 -10.35 15.51 21.98
CA TRP A 38 -9.68 14.98 20.79
C TRP A 38 -9.85 15.94 19.62
N PHE A 39 -8.73 16.35 19.03
CA PHE A 39 -8.67 17.26 17.89
C PHE A 39 -8.06 16.56 16.70
N ALA A 40 -8.56 16.84 15.50
CA ALA A 40 -7.95 16.36 14.26
C ALA A 40 -6.46 16.78 14.19
N ALA A 41 -5.57 15.80 14.04
CA ALA A 41 -4.12 16.00 14.16
C ALA A 41 -3.54 16.86 13.03
N HIS A 42 -4.04 16.66 11.80
CA HIS A 42 -3.57 17.37 10.61
C HIS A 42 -4.72 18.00 9.79
N PRO A 43 -4.44 18.95 8.88
CA PRO A 43 -5.47 19.54 8.00
C PRO A 43 -6.25 18.51 7.17
N MET A 44 -5.62 17.39 6.82
CA MET A 44 -6.28 16.28 6.13
C MET A 44 -7.32 15.58 7.00
N ASP A 45 -7.08 15.43 8.30
CA ASP A 45 -8.02 14.84 9.25
C ASP A 45 -9.24 15.74 9.44
N GLN A 46 -9.05 17.07 9.50
CA GLN A 46 -10.15 18.04 9.53
C GLN A 46 -11.04 17.92 8.28
N ARG A 47 -10.42 17.78 7.11
CA ARG A 47 -11.13 17.58 5.84
C ARG A 47 -11.89 16.26 5.84
N LEU A 48 -11.30 15.18 6.34
CA LEU A 48 -11.97 13.88 6.47
C LEU A 48 -13.18 13.96 7.40
N CYS A 49 -13.08 14.65 8.55
CA CYS A 49 -14.21 14.90 9.44
C CYS A 49 -15.37 15.62 8.73
N LYS A 50 -15.06 16.64 7.91
CA LYS A 50 -16.05 17.36 7.11
C LYS A 50 -16.69 16.47 6.04
N ASP A 51 -15.88 15.70 5.32
CA ASP A 51 -16.33 14.79 4.26
C ASP A 51 -17.22 13.65 4.79
N ARG A 52 -16.96 13.21 6.03
CA ARG A 52 -17.77 12.24 6.78
C ARG A 52 -19.05 12.85 7.37
N GLY A 53 -19.17 14.18 7.36
CA GLY A 53 -20.35 14.87 7.85
C GLY A 53 -20.39 15.02 9.38
N TYR A 54 -19.26 14.96 10.08
CA TYR A 54 -19.24 15.28 11.51
C TYR A 54 -19.62 16.75 11.74
N ARG A 55 -20.30 17.02 12.85
CA ARG A 55 -20.88 18.31 13.22
C ARG A 55 -20.57 18.62 14.67
N VAL A 56 -20.26 19.88 14.95
CA VAL A 56 -20.12 20.40 16.31
C VAL A 56 -21.48 20.31 17.01
N GLY A 57 -21.49 19.90 18.28
CA GLY A 57 -22.71 19.73 19.07
C GLY A 57 -23.37 18.35 18.98
N ASN A 58 -22.95 17.50 18.04
CA ASN A 58 -23.43 16.13 17.96
C ASN A 58 -22.62 15.21 18.88
N GLU A 59 -23.31 14.24 19.49
CA GLU A 59 -22.68 13.15 20.21
C GLU A 59 -22.21 12.06 19.23
N TYR A 60 -20.97 11.60 19.40
CA TYR A 60 -20.38 10.51 18.62
C TYR A 60 -19.78 9.48 19.57
N ARG A 61 -20.08 8.20 19.31
CA ARG A 61 -19.35 7.09 19.91
C ARG A 61 -18.01 6.94 19.20
N LEU A 62 -16.92 7.08 19.96
CA LEU A 62 -15.56 6.92 19.46
C LEU A 62 -14.98 5.60 19.99
N ASP A 63 -14.62 4.69 19.08
CA ASP A 63 -13.74 3.57 19.41
C ASP A 63 -12.30 4.00 19.07
N ILE A 64 -11.55 4.39 20.10
CA ILE A 64 -10.20 4.92 19.96
C ILE A 64 -9.22 3.76 19.88
N LYS A 65 -8.39 3.76 18.85
CA LYS A 65 -7.22 2.89 18.72
C LYS A 65 -5.98 3.77 18.72
N GLU A 66 -4.94 3.36 19.42
CA GLU A 66 -3.63 4.00 19.26
C GLU A 66 -3.20 3.91 17.80
N GLY A 67 -2.81 5.05 17.24
CA GLY A 67 -2.17 5.07 15.92
C GLY A 67 -0.86 4.31 16.05
N ARG A 68 -0.78 3.11 15.47
CA ARG A 68 0.46 2.35 15.53
C ARG A 68 1.54 3.06 14.73
N ALA A 69 2.72 3.13 15.35
CA ALA A 69 4.03 3.48 14.80
C ALA A 69 4.07 4.00 13.34
N GLY A 70 3.60 5.23 13.08
CA GLY A 70 3.67 5.84 11.74
C GLY A 70 5.09 5.96 11.16
N TRP A 71 6.12 5.74 11.97
CA TRP A 71 7.51 5.64 11.53
C TRP A 71 7.78 4.42 10.64
N GLN A 72 7.06 3.31 10.81
CA GLN A 72 7.18 2.10 10.00
C GLN A 72 6.86 2.38 8.52
N HIS A 73 5.72 3.05 8.27
CA HIS A 73 5.32 3.50 6.94
C HIS A 73 6.36 4.44 6.32
N ARG A 74 6.87 5.41 7.11
CA ARG A 74 7.92 6.34 6.65
C ARG A 74 9.21 5.59 6.31
N LEU A 75 9.61 4.63 7.12
CA LEU A 75 10.83 3.85 6.94
C LEU A 75 10.76 2.99 5.68
N ILE A 76 9.67 2.26 5.47
CA ILE A 76 9.47 1.44 4.25
C ILE A 76 9.41 2.33 3.00
N HIS A 77 8.73 3.48 3.07
CA HIS A 77 8.73 4.43 1.96
C HIS A 77 10.12 5.01 1.68
N LYS A 78 10.93 5.24 2.72
CA LYS A 78 12.34 5.65 2.54
C LYS A 78 13.15 4.60 1.80
N ILE A 79 12.96 3.30 2.11
CA ILE A 79 13.56 2.21 1.33
C ILE A 79 13.11 2.27 -0.13
N GLY A 80 11.80 2.42 -0.37
CA GLY A 80 11.26 2.55 -1.72
C GLY A 80 11.90 3.71 -2.50
N GLY A 81 12.03 4.89 -1.89
CA GLY A 81 12.70 6.05 -2.48
C GLY A 81 14.16 5.78 -2.82
N LEU A 82 14.91 5.15 -1.91
CA LEU A 82 16.32 4.79 -2.16
C LEU A 82 16.46 3.91 -3.41
N MET A 83 15.55 2.95 -3.61
CA MET A 83 15.57 2.10 -4.82
C MET A 83 15.27 2.90 -6.09
N VAL A 84 14.20 3.70 -6.09
CA VAL A 84 13.80 4.52 -7.25
C VAL A 84 14.91 5.48 -7.66
N ASP A 85 15.60 6.08 -6.70
CA ASP A 85 16.63 7.08 -6.96
C ASP A 85 17.98 6.48 -7.41
N ASN A 86 18.23 5.19 -7.16
CA ASN A 86 19.57 4.60 -7.28
C ASN A 86 19.66 3.27 -8.02
N VAL A 87 18.54 2.71 -8.50
CA VAL A 87 18.53 1.44 -9.25
C VAL A 87 18.00 1.67 -10.66
N GLU A 88 18.80 1.28 -11.64
CA GLU A 88 18.43 1.34 -13.05
C GLU A 88 17.15 0.53 -13.33
N GLY A 89 16.23 1.12 -14.08
CA GLY A 89 14.94 0.52 -14.44
C GLY A 89 13.82 0.76 -13.42
N TRP A 90 14.09 1.49 -12.33
CA TRP A 90 13.09 1.82 -11.29
C TRP A 90 12.57 3.26 -11.39
N GLU A 91 13.00 4.02 -12.39
CA GLU A 91 12.74 5.46 -12.53
C GLU A 91 11.25 5.80 -12.70
N GLN A 92 10.46 4.84 -13.18
CA GLN A 92 9.02 4.99 -13.40
C GLN A 92 8.17 4.57 -12.20
N LEU A 93 8.81 4.04 -11.13
CA LEU A 93 8.11 3.60 -9.93
C LEU A 93 8.01 4.76 -8.94
N ASP A 94 6.88 4.85 -8.23
CA ASP A 94 6.82 5.62 -7.00
C ASP A 94 7.30 4.78 -5.81
N CYS A 95 7.58 5.41 -4.66
CA CYS A 95 8.09 4.70 -3.48
C CYS A 95 7.18 3.54 -3.05
N HIS A 96 5.85 3.68 -3.23
CA HIS A 96 4.89 2.64 -2.89
C HIS A 96 4.99 1.43 -3.84
N SER A 97 5.08 1.68 -5.14
CA SER A 97 5.18 0.68 -6.19
C SER A 97 6.54 -0.03 -6.13
N ALA A 98 7.61 0.70 -5.80
CA ALA A 98 8.93 0.14 -5.52
C ALA A 98 8.89 -0.85 -4.34
N VAL A 99 8.22 -0.52 -3.24
CA VAL A 99 8.03 -1.44 -2.11
C VAL A 99 7.25 -2.69 -2.52
N LYS A 100 6.18 -2.55 -3.32
CA LYS A 100 5.44 -3.71 -3.84
C LYS A 100 6.28 -4.58 -4.77
N GLN A 101 7.10 -3.97 -5.60
CA GLN A 101 8.04 -4.68 -6.45
C GLN A 101 9.04 -5.48 -5.59
N LEU A 102 9.62 -4.86 -4.56
CA LEU A 102 10.48 -5.55 -3.59
C LEU A 102 9.78 -6.71 -2.88
N GLN A 103 8.51 -6.54 -2.49
CA GLN A 103 7.70 -7.62 -1.90
C GLN A 103 7.55 -8.79 -2.89
N LEU A 104 7.18 -8.52 -4.14
CA LEU A 104 7.00 -9.56 -5.16
C LEU A 104 8.29 -10.33 -5.44
N GLU A 105 9.41 -9.60 -5.59
CA GLU A 105 10.71 -10.19 -5.89
C GLU A 105 11.25 -11.02 -4.72
N SER A 106 11.18 -10.50 -3.49
CA SER A 106 11.61 -11.22 -2.29
C SER A 106 10.66 -12.35 -1.89
N GLY A 107 9.39 -12.25 -2.28
CA GLY A 107 8.32 -13.17 -1.87
C GLY A 107 7.83 -13.01 -0.44
N VAL A 108 8.33 -12.02 0.30
CA VAL A 108 7.86 -11.74 1.64
C VAL A 108 6.48 -11.09 1.61
N CYS A 109 5.60 -11.49 2.53
CA CYS A 109 4.21 -11.02 2.60
C CYS A 109 3.50 -11.07 1.23
N CYS A 110 3.70 -12.17 0.51
CA CYS A 110 3.01 -12.47 -0.73
C CYS A 110 2.05 -13.64 -0.54
N GLU A 111 0.91 -13.57 -1.20
CA GLU A 111 -0.08 -14.64 -1.29
C GLU A 111 -0.14 -15.18 -2.73
N MET A 112 -0.48 -16.46 -2.86
CA MET A 112 -0.90 -17.03 -4.14
C MET A 112 -2.40 -16.87 -4.26
N VAL A 113 -2.85 -16.23 -5.34
CA VAL A 113 -4.27 -15.95 -5.58
C VAL A 113 -4.65 -16.49 -6.94
N GLU A 114 -5.78 -17.19 -7.00
CA GLU A 114 -6.42 -17.58 -8.25
C GLU A 114 -7.05 -16.36 -8.91
N MET A 115 -6.53 -15.94 -10.06
CA MET A 115 -7.10 -14.85 -10.85
C MET A 115 -7.88 -15.40 -12.04
N ASP A 116 -8.98 -14.73 -12.40
CA ASP A 116 -9.76 -15.05 -13.60
C ASP A 116 -8.87 -14.96 -14.85
N ALA A 117 -8.72 -16.09 -15.53
CA ALA A 117 -7.89 -16.23 -16.72
C ALA A 117 -8.61 -15.80 -17.99
N THR A 118 -9.94 -15.60 -17.95
CA THR A 118 -10.78 -15.31 -19.11
C THR A 118 -10.26 -14.13 -19.95
N PRO A 119 -9.84 -12.99 -19.37
CA PRO A 119 -9.33 -11.86 -20.16
C PRO A 119 -8.04 -12.19 -20.90
N VAL A 120 -7.14 -12.98 -20.30
CA VAL A 120 -5.86 -13.38 -20.90
C VAL A 120 -6.12 -14.36 -22.04
N ILE A 121 -6.97 -15.37 -21.81
CA ILE A 121 -7.35 -16.34 -22.84
C ILE A 121 -8.00 -15.64 -24.03
N ALA A 122 -8.89 -14.67 -23.79
CA ALA A 122 -9.52 -13.88 -24.85
C ALA A 122 -8.47 -13.11 -25.68
N ALA A 123 -7.53 -12.43 -25.01
CA ALA A 123 -6.48 -11.67 -25.68
C ALA A 123 -5.56 -12.57 -26.54
N VAL A 124 -5.20 -13.76 -26.04
CA VAL A 124 -4.40 -14.74 -26.79
C VAL A 124 -5.15 -15.23 -28.02
N LEU A 125 -6.43 -15.59 -27.88
CA LEU A 125 -7.25 -16.04 -29.00
C LEU A 125 -7.44 -14.95 -30.07
N ASP A 126 -7.59 -13.69 -29.65
CA ASP A 126 -7.67 -12.55 -30.57
C ASP A 126 -6.35 -12.34 -31.32
N ALA A 127 -5.21 -12.46 -30.64
CA ALA A 127 -3.90 -12.43 -31.30
C ALA A 127 -3.71 -13.58 -32.30
N CYS A 128 -4.18 -14.79 -31.96
CA CYS A 128 -4.16 -15.92 -32.88
C CYS A 128 -5.02 -15.69 -34.12
N GLU A 129 -6.22 -15.10 -33.98
CA GLU A 129 -7.06 -14.72 -35.13
C GLU A 129 -6.34 -13.72 -36.05
N GLN A 130 -5.64 -12.75 -35.48
CA GLN A 130 -4.88 -11.76 -36.24
C GLN A 130 -3.69 -12.37 -36.99
N LEU A 131 -3.02 -13.35 -36.40
CA LEU A 131 -1.82 -13.99 -36.98
C LEU A 131 -2.15 -15.12 -37.95
N LEU A 132 -3.17 -15.92 -37.66
CA LEU A 132 -3.50 -17.16 -38.37
C LEU A 132 -4.70 -16.99 -39.32
N GLY A 133 -5.40 -15.85 -39.24
CA GLY A 133 -6.54 -15.54 -40.08
C GLY A 133 -7.89 -15.96 -39.49
N ALA A 134 -8.94 -15.64 -40.25
CA ALA A 134 -10.32 -15.80 -39.82
C ALA A 134 -10.66 -17.26 -39.48
N GLY A 135 -11.23 -17.47 -38.30
CA GLY A 135 -11.67 -18.78 -37.80
C GLY A 135 -10.67 -19.50 -36.88
N ALA A 136 -9.43 -19.01 -36.75
CA ALA A 136 -8.42 -19.60 -35.88
C ALA A 136 -8.87 -19.62 -34.42
N LYS A 137 -9.48 -18.54 -33.92
CA LYS A 137 -10.05 -18.45 -32.57
C LYS A 137 -11.06 -19.56 -32.31
N LYS A 138 -11.96 -19.83 -33.27
CA LYS A 138 -12.99 -20.87 -33.12
C LYS A 138 -12.40 -22.27 -33.05
N VAL A 139 -11.42 -22.56 -33.91
CA VAL A 139 -10.72 -23.86 -33.91
C VAL A 139 -9.93 -24.04 -32.61
N LEU A 140 -9.15 -23.04 -32.20
CA LEU A 140 -8.34 -23.09 -30.99
C LEU A 140 -9.20 -23.24 -29.73
N SER A 141 -10.31 -22.52 -29.65
CA SER A 141 -11.21 -22.62 -28.49
C SER A 141 -11.87 -24.00 -28.35
N ALA A 142 -11.97 -24.77 -29.44
CA ALA A 142 -12.54 -26.11 -29.43
C ALA A 142 -11.55 -27.20 -28.98
N VAL A 143 -10.25 -26.95 -29.13
CA VAL A 143 -9.18 -27.93 -28.83
C VAL A 143 -8.41 -27.61 -27.56
N LEU A 144 -8.39 -26.34 -27.13
CA LEU A 144 -7.67 -25.92 -25.94
C LEU A 144 -8.47 -26.28 -24.66
N PRO A 145 -7.78 -26.71 -23.59
CA PRO A 145 -8.43 -26.97 -22.31
C PRO A 145 -9.01 -25.68 -21.73
N VAL A 146 -10.13 -25.79 -21.03
CA VAL A 146 -10.77 -24.64 -20.37
C VAL A 146 -9.95 -24.24 -19.13
N ILE A 147 -9.22 -23.13 -19.24
CA ILE A 147 -8.50 -22.51 -18.12
C ILE A 147 -9.38 -21.39 -17.56
N LYS A 148 -9.94 -21.59 -16.36
CA LYS A 148 -10.79 -20.60 -15.67
C LYS A 148 -9.99 -19.63 -14.82
N THR A 149 -8.98 -20.15 -14.12
CA THR A 149 -8.13 -19.36 -13.23
C THR A 149 -6.67 -19.67 -13.47
N ILE A 150 -5.82 -18.70 -13.12
CA ILE A 150 -4.38 -18.84 -13.08
C ILE A 150 -3.88 -18.48 -11.68
N PRO A 151 -3.03 -19.32 -11.05
CA PRO A 151 -2.38 -18.96 -9.80
C PRO A 151 -1.36 -17.87 -10.09
N VAL A 152 -1.51 -16.72 -9.44
CA VAL A 152 -0.53 -15.64 -9.51
C VAL A 152 -0.04 -15.27 -8.13
N LYS A 153 1.25 -14.95 -8.06
CA LYS A 153 1.84 -14.38 -6.85
C LYS A 153 1.43 -12.91 -6.76
N ARG A 154 0.91 -12.51 -5.61
CA ARG A 154 0.45 -11.15 -5.34
C ARG A 154 1.02 -10.66 -4.02
N ALA A 155 1.62 -9.47 -4.06
CA ALA A 155 2.02 -8.79 -2.83
C ALA A 155 0.77 -8.36 -2.05
N GLU A 156 0.75 -8.70 -0.77
CA GLU A 156 -0.33 -8.29 0.13
C GLU A 156 -0.38 -6.76 0.23
N SER A 157 -1.60 -6.21 0.28
CA SER A 157 -1.78 -4.79 0.60
C SER A 157 -1.71 -4.60 2.10
N LEU A 158 -0.54 -4.21 2.60
CA LEU A 158 -0.29 -4.04 4.03
C LEU A 158 -0.77 -2.66 4.51
N ALA A 159 -1.57 -2.67 5.58
CA ALA A 159 -1.92 -1.47 6.34
C ALA A 159 -0.89 -1.31 7.47
N PHE A 160 0.16 -0.53 7.23
CA PHE A 160 1.26 -0.32 8.19
C PHE A 160 0.78 0.25 9.53
N ASP A 161 -0.31 1.00 9.53
CA ASP A 161 -0.98 1.57 10.69
C ASP A 161 -1.78 0.56 11.52
N GLU A 162 -2.06 -0.62 10.98
CA GLU A 162 -2.76 -1.72 11.68
C GLU A 162 -1.89 -2.98 11.79
N MET A 163 -0.63 -2.92 11.35
CA MET A 163 0.28 -4.06 11.33
C MET A 163 0.96 -4.26 12.69
N GLU A 164 1.07 -5.52 13.13
CA GLU A 164 1.87 -5.89 14.31
C GLU A 164 3.36 -5.69 14.05
N GLN A 165 4.12 -5.34 15.10
CA GLN A 165 5.56 -5.08 14.99
C GLN A 165 6.33 -6.28 14.39
N ASP A 166 6.02 -7.50 14.82
CA ASP A 166 6.69 -8.71 14.32
C ASP A 166 6.43 -8.93 12.82
N ARG A 167 5.21 -8.63 12.36
CA ARG A 167 4.86 -8.72 10.94
C ARG A 167 5.57 -7.64 10.12
N PHE A 168 5.70 -6.43 10.67
CA PHE A 168 6.52 -5.39 10.05
C PHE A 168 7.99 -5.82 9.96
N GLN A 169 8.52 -6.42 11.02
CA GLN A 169 9.90 -6.87 11.06
C GLN A 169 10.16 -7.97 10.02
N LEU A 170 9.26 -8.94 9.88
CA LEU A 170 9.32 -9.96 8.82
C LEU A 170 9.41 -9.34 7.42
N LEU A 171 8.50 -8.40 7.11
CA LEU A 171 8.50 -7.66 5.85
C LEU A 171 9.83 -6.93 5.64
N PHE A 172 10.27 -6.17 6.64
CA PHE A 172 11.44 -5.30 6.56
C PHE A 172 12.73 -6.11 6.39
N ASP A 173 12.90 -7.20 7.16
CA ASP A 173 14.06 -8.06 7.03
C ASP A 173 14.09 -8.78 5.69
N GLY A 174 12.96 -9.32 5.22
CA GLY A 174 12.87 -9.97 3.91
C GLY A 174 13.20 -9.02 2.76
N ILE A 175 12.68 -7.79 2.79
CA ILE A 175 12.99 -6.76 1.78
C ILE A 175 14.47 -6.35 1.85
N THR A 176 15.00 -6.05 3.04
CA THR A 176 16.39 -5.59 3.17
C THR A 176 17.40 -6.69 2.84
N GLU A 177 17.10 -7.95 3.16
CA GLU A 177 17.91 -9.10 2.74
C GLU A 177 17.94 -9.23 1.21
N HIS A 178 16.78 -9.12 0.56
CA HIS A 178 16.69 -9.15 -0.91
C HIS A 178 17.48 -8.01 -1.56
N ILE A 179 17.36 -6.78 -1.05
CA ILE A 179 18.15 -5.63 -1.53
C ILE A 179 19.64 -5.90 -1.36
N GLY A 180 20.05 -6.38 -0.19
CA GLY A 180 21.43 -6.74 0.10
C GLY A 180 22.01 -7.74 -0.90
N LYS A 181 21.22 -8.77 -1.24
CA LYS A 181 21.62 -9.82 -2.19
C LYS A 181 21.62 -9.36 -3.65
N ARG A 182 20.60 -8.61 -4.06
CA ARG A 182 20.31 -8.38 -5.49
C ARG A 182 20.68 -7.01 -6.02
N TYR A 183 20.78 -5.99 -5.16
CA TYR A 183 20.92 -4.59 -5.58
C TYR A 183 22.08 -3.84 -4.92
N SER A 184 22.64 -4.34 -3.82
CA SER A 184 23.74 -3.65 -3.13
C SER A 184 24.99 -3.42 -4.01
N HIS A 185 25.18 -4.21 -5.06
CA HIS A 185 26.32 -4.09 -5.97
C HIS A 185 26.13 -3.00 -7.05
N VAL A 186 24.90 -2.57 -7.33
CA VAL A 186 24.62 -1.50 -8.29
C VAL A 186 24.49 -0.12 -7.63
N MET A 187 24.42 -0.08 -6.31
CA MET A 187 24.33 1.16 -5.55
C MET A 187 25.72 1.80 -5.37
N LEU A 188 25.76 3.13 -5.38
CA LEU A 188 26.94 3.90 -4.97
C LEU A 188 27.31 3.58 -3.50
N ASP A 189 28.60 3.65 -3.18
CA ASP A 189 29.11 3.32 -1.85
C ASP A 189 28.44 4.09 -0.71
N ALA A 190 28.21 5.40 -0.92
CA ALA A 190 27.52 6.24 0.06
C ALA A 190 26.07 5.80 0.29
N VAL A 191 25.35 5.45 -0.78
CA VAL A 191 23.96 4.97 -0.74
C VAL A 191 23.88 3.61 -0.06
N ARG A 192 24.82 2.71 -0.38
CA ARG A 192 24.95 1.41 0.25
C ARG A 192 25.23 1.53 1.75
N ALA A 193 26.09 2.46 2.16
CA ALA A 193 26.36 2.73 3.56
C ALA A 193 25.11 3.27 4.29
N GLU A 194 24.36 4.18 3.66
CA GLU A 194 23.09 4.67 4.20
C GLU A 194 22.07 3.53 4.35
N PHE A 195 21.93 2.69 3.32
CA PHE A 195 21.07 1.51 3.34
C PHE A 195 21.39 0.58 4.51
N TRP A 196 22.66 0.20 4.69
CA TRP A 196 23.06 -0.69 5.78
C TRP A 196 22.90 -0.06 7.17
N LYS A 197 23.14 1.25 7.30
CA LYS A 197 22.86 1.97 8.54
C LYS A 197 21.37 1.90 8.89
N MET A 198 20.50 2.14 7.91
CA MET A 198 19.05 2.06 8.08
C MET A 198 18.59 0.64 8.42
N ALA A 199 19.04 -0.36 7.66
CA ALA A 199 18.69 -1.77 7.89
C ALA A 199 19.18 -2.26 9.26
N GLY A 200 20.42 -1.93 9.63
CA GLY A 200 21.02 -2.33 10.90
C GLY A 200 20.41 -1.64 12.12
N THR A 201 20.01 -0.37 12.00
CA THR A 201 19.34 0.37 13.10
C THR A 201 17.99 -0.27 13.44
N ASN A 202 17.21 -0.64 12.42
CA ASN A 202 15.90 -1.25 12.65
C ASN A 202 16.02 -2.68 13.20
N ARG A 203 17.00 -3.46 12.75
CA ARG A 203 17.24 -4.84 13.24
C ARG A 203 17.67 -4.88 14.71
N ARG A 204 18.27 -3.81 15.23
CA ARG A 204 18.67 -3.66 16.65
C ARG A 204 17.58 -3.08 17.54
N ALA A 205 16.55 -2.44 16.99
CA ALA A 205 15.46 -1.85 17.79
C ALA A 205 14.50 -2.91 18.39
N VAL A 206 14.66 -4.18 18.02
CA VAL A 206 13.81 -5.31 18.39
C VAL A 206 14.60 -6.40 19.17
N ALA A 207 15.92 -6.23 19.33
CA ALA A 207 16.81 -7.11 20.09
C ALA A 207 17.03 -6.57 21.50
#